data_AF-A0A1R1Z332-F1
#
_entry.id   AF-A0A1R1Z332-F1
#
_cell.length_a   1.000
_cell.length_b   1.000
_cell.length_c   1.000
_cell.angle_alpha   90.00
_cell.angle_beta   90.00
_cell.angle_gamma   90.00
#
_symmetry.space_group_name_H-M   'P 1'
#
loop_
_entity.id
_entity.type
_entity.pdbx_description
1 polymer ?
#
loop_
_entity_poly.entity_id
_entity_poly.type
_entity_poly.pdbx_seq_one_letter_code
_entity_poly.pdbx_strand_id
1 'polypeptide(L)'
;MFALGVILADPVSAQGEKLRNVEQNALPDGGSSDEIIVKALSLPRDKLPVNVRWAPVDNTQINIAYERADTFLGCAFAKASRDWLRKAVEGPPDFASTRYAQGMVIQTHWGCYPPPGDRPAWNPAEMGGSFLHRGILLERTLRQFAPDASLDAAQTFDPKVRARFRKVETEHNRYRQNPEMSGYIVAACLVQTQPVLATRLVRSQQGSDLERGLEQAMLVNSTECLEGVKKLSIEPTTLRLYLVDAFYRWVLTARNVSTLIPEQGV
;
A
#
# COMPACT_ATOMS: atom_id res chain seq x y z
N MET A 1 -31.09 -32.79 23.00
CA MET A 1 -31.85 -32.52 24.24
C MET A 1 -30.81 -32.30 25.33
N PHE A 2 -30.36 -31.06 25.52
CA PHE A 2 -29.36 -30.70 26.53
C PHE A 2 -29.98 -29.62 27.42
N ALA A 3 -29.85 -29.85 28.73
CA ALA A 3 -30.61 -29.19 29.78
C ALA A 3 -30.12 -27.75 30.05
N LEU A 4 -31.10 -26.86 30.23
CA LEU A 4 -30.96 -25.51 30.78
C LEU A 4 -30.52 -25.57 32.25
N GLY A 5 -29.51 -24.78 32.61
CA GLY A 5 -29.20 -24.41 33.99
C GLY A 5 -29.51 -22.93 34.21
N VAL A 6 -30.51 -22.65 35.04
CA VAL A 6 -30.87 -21.30 35.53
C VAL A 6 -30.20 -21.10 36.89
N ILE A 7 -29.56 -19.96 37.10
CA ILE A 7 -29.14 -19.49 38.43
C ILE A 7 -29.70 -18.08 38.62
N LEU A 8 -30.48 -17.91 39.70
CA LEU A 8 -31.02 -16.65 40.22
C LEU A 8 -30.53 -16.47 41.66
N ALA A 9 -30.07 -15.26 41.98
CA ALA A 9 -30.01 -14.58 43.29
C ALA A 9 -29.17 -13.30 43.07
N ASP A 10 -29.36 -12.13 43.68
CA ASP A 10 -30.41 -11.38 44.38
C ASP A 10 -29.84 -9.94 44.51
N PRO A 11 -30.63 -8.90 44.84
CA PRO A 11 -30.21 -7.50 44.70
C PRO A 11 -29.50 -6.96 45.95
N VAL A 12 -28.45 -6.15 45.78
CA VAL A 12 -27.86 -5.36 46.89
C VAL A 12 -27.43 -3.96 46.43
N SER A 13 -28.20 -2.99 46.94
CA SER A 13 -27.83 -1.69 47.52
C SER A 13 -26.93 -0.70 46.78
N ALA A 14 -27.50 0.49 46.55
CA ALA A 14 -26.80 1.73 46.28
C ALA A 14 -26.29 2.37 47.59
N GLN A 15 -25.05 2.86 47.57
CA GLN A 15 -24.62 4.17 48.12
C GLN A 15 -23.09 4.22 48.19
N GLY A 16 -22.49 5.35 47.81
CA GLY A 16 -21.11 5.66 48.17
C GLY A 16 -20.32 6.43 47.14
N GLU A 17 -20.73 7.67 46.87
CA GLU A 17 -19.94 8.67 46.17
C GLU A 17 -18.64 8.99 46.96
N LYS A 18 -17.48 8.79 46.34
CA LYS A 18 -16.22 9.38 46.82
C LYS A 18 -15.29 9.76 45.67
N LEU A 19 -15.43 11.05 45.29
CA LEU A 19 -14.43 12.00 44.84
C LEU A 19 -13.08 11.48 44.30
N ARG A 20 -12.87 11.83 43.02
CA ARG A 20 -11.64 12.38 42.42
C ARG A 20 -10.38 11.51 42.49
N ASN A 21 -10.12 10.85 41.38
CA ASN A 21 -8.93 11.18 40.59
C ASN A 21 -9.41 11.51 39.17
N VAL A 22 -9.30 12.78 38.80
CA VAL A 22 -9.29 13.16 37.39
C VAL A 22 -7.97 12.62 36.88
N GLU A 23 -8.01 11.37 36.43
CA GLU A 23 -6.98 10.83 35.57
C GLU A 23 -6.89 11.81 34.41
N GLN A 24 -5.71 12.41 34.29
CA GLN A 24 -5.39 13.34 33.23
C GLN A 24 -5.91 12.74 31.93
N ASN A 25 -6.71 13.52 31.20
CA ASN A 25 -7.00 13.27 29.80
C ASN A 25 -5.64 13.25 29.06
N ALA A 26 -4.93 12.13 29.15
CA ALA A 26 -3.90 11.76 28.23
C ALA A 26 -4.64 11.69 26.90
N LEU A 27 -4.37 12.69 26.05
CA LEU A 27 -4.81 12.64 24.67
C LEU A 27 -4.43 11.25 24.14
N PRO A 28 -5.35 10.53 23.50
CA PRO A 28 -5.07 9.20 22.96
C PRO A 28 -3.78 9.28 22.15
N ASP A 29 -2.84 8.38 22.43
CA ASP A 29 -1.66 8.25 21.60
C ASP A 29 -2.09 7.98 20.15
N GLY A 30 -1.20 8.24 19.18
CA GLY A 30 -1.53 8.03 17.77
C GLY A 30 -2.05 6.62 17.47
N GLY A 31 -1.63 5.62 18.26
CA GLY A 31 -2.08 4.23 18.14
C GLY A 31 -3.55 4.00 18.53
N SER A 32 -4.03 4.62 19.59
CA SER A 32 -5.44 4.53 20.02
C SER A 32 -6.38 5.35 19.13
N SER A 33 -5.89 6.45 18.55
CA SER A 33 -6.64 7.20 17.53
C SER A 33 -6.83 6.36 16.25
N ASP A 34 -5.80 5.62 15.84
CA ASP A 34 -5.87 4.73 14.69
C ASP A 34 -6.84 3.56 14.95
N GLU A 35 -6.89 2.99 16.16
CA GLU A 35 -7.85 1.92 16.49
C GLU A 35 -9.32 2.40 16.41
N ILE A 36 -9.60 3.62 16.87
CA ILE A 36 -10.94 4.24 16.75
C ILE A 36 -11.29 4.47 15.28
N ILE A 37 -10.33 4.96 14.49
CA ILE A 37 -10.52 5.17 13.04
C ILE A 37 -10.73 3.84 12.33
N VAL A 38 -10.00 2.79 12.70
CA VAL A 38 -10.17 1.44 12.14
C VAL A 38 -11.57 0.91 12.38
N LYS A 39 -12.09 0.98 13.62
CA LYS A 39 -13.45 0.53 13.92
C LYS A 39 -14.52 1.35 13.19
N ALA A 40 -14.28 2.65 12.99
CA ALA A 40 -15.18 3.52 12.24
C ALA A 40 -15.14 3.26 10.72
N LEU A 41 -14.00 2.82 10.18
CA LEU A 41 -13.82 2.51 8.76
C LEU A 41 -14.14 1.05 8.40
N SER A 42 -14.13 0.14 9.38
CA SER A 42 -14.46 -1.26 9.16
C SER A 42 -15.96 -1.43 8.91
N LEU A 43 -16.31 -1.73 7.67
CA LEU A 43 -17.68 -2.08 7.31
C LEU A 43 -17.88 -3.59 7.33
N PRO A 44 -19.03 -4.08 7.83
CA PRO A 44 -19.41 -5.48 7.69
C PRO A 44 -19.34 -5.92 6.22
N ARG A 45 -18.77 -7.11 5.95
CA ARG A 45 -18.51 -7.60 4.58
C ARG A 45 -19.76 -7.66 3.71
N ASP A 46 -20.91 -7.90 4.31
CA ASP A 46 -22.25 -7.94 3.70
C ASP A 46 -22.76 -6.56 3.26
N LYS A 47 -22.14 -5.47 3.71
CA LYS A 47 -22.48 -4.09 3.32
C LYS A 47 -21.58 -3.52 2.22
N LEU A 48 -20.65 -4.32 1.69
CA LEU A 48 -19.79 -3.89 0.59
C LEU A 48 -20.58 -3.86 -0.73
N PRO A 49 -20.42 -2.80 -1.56
CA PRO A 49 -21.23 -2.56 -2.77
C PRO A 49 -20.96 -3.59 -3.88
N VAL A 50 -19.82 -4.27 -3.85
CA VAL A 50 -19.50 -5.42 -4.68
C VAL A 50 -19.22 -6.62 -3.79
N ASN A 51 -19.35 -7.85 -4.33
CA ASN A 51 -18.95 -9.06 -3.62
C ASN A 51 -17.40 -9.10 -3.54
N VAL A 52 -16.85 -8.34 -2.59
CA VAL A 52 -15.44 -8.30 -2.25
C VAL A 52 -15.13 -9.57 -1.47
N ARG A 53 -14.37 -10.46 -2.10
CA ARG A 53 -13.77 -11.59 -1.42
C ARG A 53 -12.32 -11.24 -1.13
N TRP A 54 -12.04 -11.01 0.15
CA TRP A 54 -10.69 -11.06 0.65
C TRP A 54 -10.20 -12.49 0.47
N ALA A 55 -9.19 -12.69 -0.38
CA ALA A 55 -8.68 -14.01 -0.64
C ALA A 55 -8.25 -14.64 0.70
N PRO A 56 -8.67 -15.87 1.02
CA PRO A 56 -8.25 -16.59 2.22
C PRO A 56 -6.83 -17.11 1.97
N VAL A 57 -5.90 -16.22 1.67
CA VAL A 57 -4.49 -16.57 1.62
C VAL A 57 -4.03 -16.56 3.06
N ASP A 58 -3.29 -17.59 3.45
CA ASP A 58 -2.44 -17.48 4.62
C ASP A 58 -1.43 -16.36 4.33
N ASN A 59 -1.82 -15.13 4.70
CA ASN A 59 -1.05 -13.92 4.44
C ASN A 59 0.33 -13.99 5.09
N THR A 60 0.58 -14.95 5.98
CA THR A 60 1.88 -15.19 6.60
C THR A 60 2.99 -15.33 5.56
N GLN A 61 2.80 -16.11 4.49
CA GLN A 61 3.87 -16.29 3.49
C GLN A 61 4.15 -15.02 2.69
N ILE A 62 3.11 -14.29 2.29
CA ILE A 62 3.24 -13.04 1.52
C ILE A 62 3.81 -11.92 2.39
N ASN A 63 3.37 -11.81 3.64
CA ASN A 63 3.92 -10.87 4.62
C ASN A 63 5.40 -11.17 4.90
N ILE A 64 5.78 -12.44 5.09
CA ILE A 64 7.19 -12.83 5.22
C ILE A 64 7.97 -12.46 3.95
N ALA A 65 7.42 -12.72 2.76
CA ALA A 65 8.08 -12.37 1.50
C ALA A 65 8.26 -10.84 1.39
N TYR A 66 7.25 -10.06 1.77
CA TYR A 66 7.31 -8.61 1.80
C TYR A 66 8.34 -8.11 2.82
N GLU A 67 8.30 -8.57 4.08
CA GLU A 67 9.25 -8.16 5.13
C GLU A 67 10.70 -8.45 4.76
N ARG A 68 10.95 -9.64 4.17
CA ARG A 68 12.27 -10.03 3.65
C ARG A 68 12.70 -9.10 2.52
N ALA A 69 11.82 -8.86 1.56
CA ALA A 69 12.10 -7.98 0.44
C ALA A 69 12.28 -6.52 0.88
N ASP A 70 11.49 -6.02 1.85
CA ASP A 70 11.63 -4.68 2.42
C ASP A 70 12.96 -4.55 3.14
N THR A 71 13.34 -5.51 3.96
CA THR A 71 14.63 -5.47 4.66
C THR A 71 15.80 -5.50 3.67
N PHE A 72 15.77 -6.42 2.69
CA PHE A 72 16.75 -6.48 1.61
C PHE A 72 16.86 -5.16 0.86
N LEU A 73 15.72 -4.66 0.37
CA LEU A 73 15.66 -3.43 -0.39
C LEU A 73 16.04 -2.22 0.47
N GLY A 74 15.87 -2.25 1.79
CA GLY A 74 16.34 -1.18 2.66
C GLY A 74 17.85 -1.02 2.66
N CYS A 75 18.57 -2.13 2.79
CA CYS A 75 20.02 -2.09 2.64
C CYS A 75 20.45 -1.79 1.21
N ALA A 76 19.80 -2.40 0.20
CA ALA A 76 20.16 -2.22 -1.20
C ALA A 76 19.95 -0.77 -1.64
N PHE A 77 18.83 -0.16 -1.26
CA PHE A 77 18.46 1.21 -1.63
C PHE A 77 19.41 2.27 -1.06
N ALA A 78 19.99 2.01 0.12
CA ALA A 78 20.99 2.89 0.72
C ALA A 78 22.32 2.90 -0.05
N LYS A 79 22.62 1.84 -0.80
CA LYS A 79 23.89 1.65 -1.52
C LYS A 79 23.76 1.74 -3.04
N ALA A 80 22.57 1.52 -3.57
CA ALA A 80 22.31 1.49 -5.00
C ALA A 80 22.53 2.85 -5.65
N SER A 81 23.11 2.83 -6.86
CA SER A 81 23.22 4.02 -7.69
C SER A 81 21.83 4.61 -7.95
N ARG A 82 21.74 5.95 -7.84
CA ARG A 82 20.50 6.69 -8.12
C ARG A 82 20.01 6.46 -9.54
N ASP A 83 20.91 6.29 -10.50
CA ASP A 83 20.53 6.00 -11.89
C ASP A 83 19.86 4.65 -12.05
N TRP A 84 20.34 3.63 -11.33
CA TRP A 84 19.69 2.31 -11.33
C TRP A 84 18.34 2.34 -10.63
N LEU A 85 18.24 3.03 -9.49
CA LEU A 85 16.98 3.22 -8.78
C LEU A 85 15.96 3.95 -9.65
N ARG A 86 16.34 5.04 -10.33
CA ARG A 86 15.46 5.77 -11.26
C ARG A 86 14.97 4.88 -12.39
N LYS A 87 15.87 4.16 -13.06
CA LYS A 87 15.47 3.25 -14.14
C LYS A 87 14.52 2.17 -13.66
N ALA A 88 14.75 1.62 -12.46
CA ALA A 88 13.90 0.59 -11.88
C ALA A 88 12.52 1.14 -11.47
N VAL A 89 12.48 2.32 -10.85
CA VAL A 89 11.25 2.92 -10.29
C VAL A 89 10.42 3.62 -11.38
N GLU A 90 11.06 4.48 -12.18
CA GLU A 90 10.36 5.36 -13.12
C GLU A 90 9.92 4.65 -14.39
N GLY A 91 10.69 3.66 -14.83
CA GLY A 91 10.44 2.96 -16.09
C GLY A 91 9.06 2.28 -16.15
N PRO A 92 8.56 1.99 -17.36
CA PRO A 92 7.33 1.24 -17.52
C PRO A 92 7.43 -0.12 -16.81
N PRO A 93 6.37 -0.60 -16.14
CA PRO A 93 6.33 -1.94 -15.55
C PRO A 93 6.64 -3.01 -16.59
N ASP A 94 7.36 -4.07 -16.23
CA ASP A 94 7.72 -5.20 -17.10
C ASP A 94 8.47 -4.86 -18.42
N PHE A 95 8.80 -3.60 -18.68
CA PHE A 95 9.67 -3.23 -19.80
C PHE A 95 11.09 -3.75 -19.56
N ALA A 96 11.72 -4.29 -20.61
CA ALA A 96 12.99 -5.00 -20.50
C ALA A 96 14.10 -4.19 -19.79
N SER A 97 14.20 -2.88 -20.09
CA SER A 97 15.19 -2.03 -19.43
C SER A 97 14.87 -1.73 -17.95
N THR A 98 13.59 -1.61 -17.60
CA THR A 98 13.11 -1.45 -16.22
C THR A 98 13.42 -2.70 -15.41
N ARG A 99 13.08 -3.89 -15.95
CA ARG A 99 13.39 -5.18 -15.33
C ARG A 99 14.89 -5.37 -15.17
N TYR A 100 15.67 -5.07 -16.20
CA TYR A 100 17.12 -5.16 -16.11
C TYR A 100 17.65 -4.24 -15.00
N ALA A 101 17.19 -2.99 -14.91
CA ALA A 101 17.59 -2.07 -13.86
C ALA A 101 17.21 -2.55 -12.46
N GLN A 102 15.99 -3.05 -12.27
CA GLN A 102 15.55 -3.64 -11.01
C GLN A 102 16.40 -4.87 -10.64
N GLY A 103 16.69 -5.72 -11.62
CA GLY A 103 17.60 -6.85 -11.47
C GLY A 103 19.01 -6.45 -11.08
N MET A 104 19.54 -5.37 -11.66
CA MET A 104 20.86 -4.83 -11.32
C MET A 104 20.90 -4.33 -9.87
N VAL A 105 19.85 -3.64 -9.39
CA VAL A 105 19.73 -3.26 -7.98
C VAL A 105 19.79 -4.50 -7.09
N ILE A 106 19.04 -5.55 -7.45
CA ILE A 106 19.00 -6.80 -6.68
C ILE A 106 20.37 -7.51 -6.68
N GLN A 107 20.94 -7.71 -7.86
CA GLN A 107 22.17 -8.48 -8.06
C GLN A 107 23.37 -7.84 -7.38
N THR A 108 23.56 -6.54 -7.56
CA THR A 108 24.72 -5.81 -7.03
C THR A 108 24.69 -5.67 -5.50
N HIS A 109 23.52 -5.84 -4.90
CA HIS A 109 23.31 -5.73 -3.46
C HIS A 109 22.92 -7.04 -2.82
N TRP A 110 23.21 -8.20 -3.44
CA TRP A 110 22.87 -9.51 -2.88
C TRP A 110 23.28 -9.70 -1.41
N GLY A 111 24.39 -9.08 -0.97
CA GLY A 111 24.85 -9.09 0.43
C GLY A 111 23.97 -8.30 1.42
N CYS A 112 22.89 -7.67 0.97
CA CYS A 112 21.95 -6.91 1.81
C CYS A 112 20.89 -7.78 2.52
N TYR A 113 20.86 -9.08 2.27
CA TYR A 113 20.05 -10.04 3.04
C TYR A 113 20.82 -11.36 3.24
N PRO A 114 20.69 -12.06 4.39
CA PRO A 114 21.39 -13.33 4.60
C PRO A 114 20.83 -14.41 3.66
N PRO A 115 21.60 -15.42 3.24
CA PRO A 115 21.14 -16.36 2.22
C PRO A 115 20.16 -17.38 2.80
N PRO A 116 19.01 -17.64 2.16
CA PRO A 116 18.38 -18.95 2.20
C PRO A 116 18.45 -19.54 0.78
N GLY A 117 19.59 -20.13 0.42
CA GLY A 117 19.72 -20.93 -0.81
C GLY A 117 20.62 -20.35 -1.90
N ASP A 118 20.68 -21.10 -3.01
CA ASP A 118 21.60 -20.97 -4.14
C ASP A 118 21.67 -19.55 -4.71
N ARG A 119 22.82 -19.25 -5.32
CA ARG A 119 23.12 -17.95 -5.95
C ARG A 119 21.95 -17.48 -6.81
N PRO A 120 21.66 -16.17 -6.83
CA PRO A 120 20.60 -15.62 -7.66
C PRO A 120 20.80 -16.01 -9.12
N ALA A 121 19.70 -16.08 -9.88
CA ALA A 121 19.76 -16.26 -11.32
C ALA A 121 20.80 -15.30 -11.94
N TRP A 122 21.66 -15.81 -12.81
CA TRP A 122 22.74 -15.03 -13.41
C TRP A 122 22.23 -13.87 -14.28
N ASN A 123 20.94 -13.90 -14.68
CA ASN A 123 20.30 -12.92 -15.54
C ASN A 123 19.52 -11.86 -14.73
N PRO A 124 19.97 -10.58 -14.72
CA PRO A 124 19.25 -9.48 -14.06
C PRO A 124 17.79 -9.32 -14.53
N ALA A 125 17.50 -9.56 -15.82
CA ALA A 125 16.16 -9.36 -16.36
C ALA A 125 15.12 -10.34 -15.75
N GLU A 126 15.54 -11.52 -15.31
CA GLU A 126 14.68 -12.49 -14.62
C GLU A 126 14.40 -12.05 -13.17
N MET A 127 15.44 -11.64 -12.45
CA MET A 127 15.29 -11.15 -11.06
C MET A 127 14.43 -9.89 -10.95
N GLY A 128 14.54 -8.99 -11.93
CA GLY A 128 13.80 -7.74 -11.93
C GLY A 128 12.36 -7.83 -12.42
N GLY A 129 11.85 -9.03 -12.72
CA GLY A 129 10.44 -9.24 -13.06
C GLY A 129 9.49 -9.29 -11.84
N SER A 130 10.02 -9.18 -10.62
CA SER A 130 9.21 -9.27 -9.40
C SER A 130 8.34 -8.02 -9.17
N PHE A 131 7.02 -8.18 -9.29
CA PHE A 131 6.03 -7.16 -8.92
C PHE A 131 6.18 -6.71 -7.46
N LEU A 132 6.41 -7.67 -6.55
CA LEU A 132 6.62 -7.42 -5.13
C LEU A 132 7.81 -6.48 -4.89
N HIS A 133 8.97 -6.78 -5.48
CA HIS A 133 10.16 -5.95 -5.33
C HIS A 133 9.96 -4.55 -5.90
N ARG A 134 9.24 -4.42 -7.03
CA ARG A 134 8.93 -3.13 -7.63
C ARG A 134 8.07 -2.27 -6.70
N GLY A 135 7.01 -2.85 -6.15
CA GLY A 135 6.11 -2.16 -5.22
C GLY A 135 6.85 -1.65 -3.96
N ILE A 136 7.74 -2.47 -3.39
CA ILE A 136 8.56 -2.08 -2.25
C ILE A 136 9.58 -0.99 -2.62
N LEU A 137 10.18 -1.05 -3.81
CA LEU A 137 11.07 0.01 -4.31
C LEU A 137 10.34 1.36 -4.39
N LEU A 138 9.10 1.37 -4.88
CA LEU A 138 8.24 2.56 -4.94
C LEU A 138 7.92 3.08 -3.53
N GLU A 139 7.52 2.20 -2.60
CA GLU A 139 7.22 2.56 -1.21
C GLU A 139 8.43 3.15 -0.49
N ARG A 140 9.62 2.56 -0.68
CA ARG A 140 10.88 3.10 -0.14
C ARG A 140 11.28 4.42 -0.79
N THR A 141 11.03 4.58 -2.09
CA THR A 141 11.28 5.85 -2.79
C THR A 141 10.45 6.97 -2.19
N LEU A 142 9.16 6.72 -1.91
CA LEU A 142 8.28 7.68 -1.23
C LEU A 142 8.79 8.01 0.17
N ARG A 143 9.06 7.00 0.99
CA ARG A 143 9.55 7.20 2.37
C ARG A 143 10.87 7.97 2.42
N GLN A 144 11.80 7.69 1.51
CA GLN A 144 13.15 8.27 1.53
C GLN A 144 13.21 9.66 0.90
N PHE A 145 12.57 9.88 -0.25
CA PHE A 145 12.78 11.09 -1.06
C PHE A 145 11.57 12.01 -1.15
N ALA A 146 10.41 11.54 -0.73
CA ALA A 146 9.21 12.36 -0.67
C ALA A 146 8.39 12.03 0.59
N PRO A 147 8.98 12.13 1.81
CA PRO A 147 8.26 11.87 3.05
C PRO A 147 7.07 12.84 3.24
N ASP A 148 7.15 14.00 2.61
CA ASP A 148 6.11 15.03 2.54
C ASP A 148 5.05 14.74 1.46
N ALA A 149 5.18 13.67 0.67
CA ALA A 149 4.21 13.33 -0.37
C ALA A 149 2.82 13.18 0.22
N SER A 150 1.90 13.99 -0.29
CA SER A 150 0.48 13.95 -0.01
C SER A 150 -0.27 14.35 -1.27
N LEU A 151 -1.47 13.80 -1.41
CA LEU A 151 -2.40 14.18 -2.46
C LEU A 151 -3.68 14.72 -1.84
N ASP A 152 -4.29 15.71 -2.49
CA ASP A 152 -5.64 16.15 -2.22
C ASP A 152 -6.51 16.08 -3.49
N ALA A 153 -7.82 16.31 -3.31
CA ALA A 153 -8.77 16.27 -4.42
C ALA A 153 -8.52 17.40 -5.44
N ALA A 154 -8.02 18.56 -5.01
CA ALA A 154 -7.72 19.66 -5.93
C ALA A 154 -6.62 19.26 -6.92
N GLN A 155 -5.62 18.49 -6.47
CA GLN A 155 -4.56 17.96 -7.30
C GLN A 155 -5.03 16.83 -8.22
N THR A 156 -5.75 15.82 -7.71
CA THR A 156 -6.13 14.64 -8.51
C THR A 156 -7.27 14.91 -9.51
N PHE A 157 -8.10 15.92 -9.24
CA PHE A 157 -9.16 16.34 -10.16
C PHE A 157 -8.78 17.53 -11.06
N ASP A 158 -7.60 18.14 -10.88
CA ASP A 158 -7.11 19.19 -11.78
C ASP A 158 -6.99 18.66 -13.23
N PRO A 159 -7.62 19.31 -14.22
CA PRO A 159 -7.61 18.83 -15.61
C PRO A 159 -6.21 18.70 -16.22
N LYS A 160 -5.26 19.58 -15.86
CA LYS A 160 -3.89 19.53 -16.37
C LYS A 160 -3.11 18.38 -15.72
N VAL A 161 -3.27 18.15 -14.42
CA VAL A 161 -2.67 16.99 -13.73
C VAL A 161 -3.22 15.71 -14.35
N ARG A 162 -4.53 15.58 -14.52
CA ARG A 162 -5.16 14.40 -15.15
C ARG A 162 -4.66 14.15 -16.58
N ALA A 163 -4.50 15.21 -17.38
CA ALA A 163 -3.98 15.09 -18.73
C ALA A 163 -2.53 14.57 -18.74
N ARG A 164 -1.67 15.07 -17.83
CA ARG A 164 -0.30 14.56 -17.67
C ARG A 164 -0.28 13.10 -17.21
N PHE A 165 -1.09 12.75 -16.21
CA PHE A 165 -1.21 11.38 -15.71
C PHE A 165 -1.58 10.42 -16.84
N ARG A 166 -2.65 10.73 -17.58
CA ARG A 166 -3.12 9.92 -18.70
C ARG A 166 -2.07 9.78 -19.79
N LYS A 167 -1.34 10.85 -20.11
CA LYS A 167 -0.29 10.82 -21.13
C LYS A 167 0.79 9.79 -20.78
N VAL A 168 1.33 9.86 -19.57
CA VAL A 168 2.38 8.94 -19.10
C VAL A 168 1.85 7.52 -18.96
N GLU A 169 0.71 7.35 -18.29
CA GLU A 169 0.19 6.02 -17.99
C GLU A 169 -0.35 5.29 -19.22
N THR A 170 -0.76 6.00 -20.28
CA THR A 170 -1.10 5.35 -21.56
C THR A 170 0.11 4.64 -22.18
N GLU A 171 1.32 5.19 -22.01
CA GLU A 171 2.54 4.55 -22.48
C GLU A 171 2.96 3.40 -21.56
N HIS A 172 2.89 3.60 -20.23
CA HIS A 172 3.25 2.57 -19.25
C HIS A 172 2.33 1.35 -19.30
N ASN A 173 1.03 1.56 -19.47
CA ASN A 173 0.02 0.50 -19.46
C ASN A 173 0.18 -0.50 -20.61
N ARG A 174 0.92 -0.16 -21.67
CA ARG A 174 1.24 -1.11 -22.75
C ARG A 174 2.14 -2.26 -22.29
N TYR A 175 2.85 -2.06 -21.19
CA TYR A 175 3.79 -3.03 -20.64
C TYR A 175 3.26 -3.75 -19.40
N ARG A 176 2.09 -3.36 -18.86
CA ARG A 176 1.44 -4.11 -17.77
C ARG A 176 0.75 -5.35 -18.34
N GLN A 177 1.06 -6.52 -17.80
CA GLN A 177 0.38 -7.76 -18.19
C GLN A 177 -0.97 -7.88 -17.45
N ASN A 178 -1.91 -8.69 -17.95
CA ASN A 178 -3.06 -9.07 -17.14
C ASN A 178 -2.62 -10.14 -16.12
N PRO A 179 -3.00 -10.05 -14.83
CA PRO A 179 -4.01 -9.16 -14.23
C PRO A 179 -3.50 -7.79 -13.73
N GLU A 180 -2.20 -7.48 -13.81
CA GLU A 180 -1.63 -6.21 -13.31
C GLU A 180 -2.30 -4.96 -13.88
N MET A 181 -2.61 -4.97 -15.17
CA MET A 181 -3.30 -3.86 -15.84
C MET A 181 -4.64 -3.53 -15.15
N SER A 182 -5.49 -4.54 -14.92
CA SER A 182 -6.81 -4.32 -14.31
C SER A 182 -6.70 -3.87 -12.86
N GLY A 183 -5.80 -4.49 -12.08
CA GLY A 183 -5.55 -4.10 -10.70
C GLY A 183 -5.05 -2.66 -10.59
N TYR A 184 -4.12 -2.27 -11.47
CA TYR A 184 -3.58 -0.92 -11.51
C TYR A 184 -4.61 0.13 -11.92
N ILE A 185 -5.46 -0.12 -12.93
CA ILE A 185 -6.51 0.82 -13.34
C ILE A 185 -7.47 1.12 -12.19
N VAL A 186 -7.88 0.08 -11.45
CA VAL A 186 -8.72 0.24 -10.25
C VAL A 186 -7.98 1.06 -9.19
N ALA A 187 -6.74 0.72 -8.87
CA ALA A 187 -5.95 1.46 -7.88
C ALA A 187 -5.72 2.93 -8.28
N ALA A 188 -5.45 3.21 -9.55
CA ALA A 188 -5.30 4.58 -10.06
C ALA A 188 -6.57 5.41 -9.90
N CYS A 189 -7.75 4.79 -10.12
CA CYS A 189 -9.03 5.43 -9.85
C CYS A 189 -9.23 5.67 -8.34
N LEU A 190 -8.98 4.66 -7.50
CA LEU A 190 -9.12 4.76 -6.05
C LEU A 190 -8.22 5.86 -5.45
N VAL A 191 -6.98 6.00 -5.93
CA VAL A 191 -6.09 7.10 -5.51
C VAL A 191 -6.61 8.45 -6.00
N GLN A 192 -7.16 8.52 -7.22
CA GLN A 192 -7.73 9.76 -7.74
C GLN A 192 -8.93 10.22 -6.89
N THR A 193 -9.84 9.32 -6.54
CA THR A 193 -11.09 9.62 -5.84
C THR A 193 -10.90 9.75 -4.32
N GLN A 194 -9.95 9.02 -3.73
CA GLN A 194 -9.66 9.02 -2.29
C GLN A 194 -8.20 9.40 -1.97
N PRO A 195 -7.69 10.55 -2.44
CA PRO A 195 -6.27 10.89 -2.35
C PRO A 195 -5.76 11.05 -0.91
N VAL A 196 -6.62 11.52 0.00
CA VAL A 196 -6.28 11.66 1.43
C VAL A 196 -6.17 10.28 2.10
N LEU A 197 -7.09 9.34 1.80
CA LEU A 197 -7.00 7.98 2.32
C LEU A 197 -5.79 7.24 1.73
N ALA A 198 -5.51 7.41 0.43
CA ALA A 198 -4.31 6.87 -0.21
C ALA A 198 -3.03 7.37 0.44
N THR A 199 -2.95 8.68 0.75
CA THR A 199 -1.81 9.28 1.47
C THR A 199 -1.61 8.62 2.83
N ARG A 200 -2.69 8.40 3.59
CA ARG A 200 -2.62 7.72 4.90
C ARG A 200 -2.23 6.25 4.75
N LEU A 201 -2.73 5.56 3.73
CA LEU A 201 -2.47 4.15 3.48
C LEU A 201 -1.00 3.89 3.17
N VAL A 202 -0.42 4.69 2.28
CA VAL A 202 1.01 4.61 1.93
C VAL A 202 1.93 4.87 3.13
N ARG A 203 1.47 5.65 4.11
CA ARG A 203 2.20 5.93 5.36
C ARG A 203 1.95 4.90 6.46
N SER A 204 0.87 4.13 6.36
CA SER A 204 0.54 3.08 7.34
C SER A 204 1.49 1.90 7.21
N GLN A 205 1.72 1.19 8.32
CA GLN A 205 2.50 -0.05 8.34
C GLN A 205 1.76 -1.14 7.56
N GLN A 206 2.47 -1.89 6.72
CA GLN A 206 1.88 -3.04 6.03
C GLN A 206 1.40 -4.11 7.03
N GLY A 207 0.27 -4.72 6.71
CA GLY A 207 -0.40 -5.75 7.50
C GLY A 207 -1.15 -5.19 8.70
N SER A 208 -1.08 -3.87 8.94
CA SER A 208 -1.74 -3.25 10.08
C SER A 208 -3.26 -3.20 9.92
N ASP A 209 -3.96 -3.10 11.05
CA ASP A 209 -5.40 -2.90 11.06
C ASP A 209 -5.79 -1.59 10.37
N LEU A 210 -4.96 -0.55 10.51
CA LEU A 210 -5.12 0.74 9.85
C LEU A 210 -5.11 0.61 8.33
N GLU A 211 -4.13 -0.09 7.76
CA GLU A 211 -4.07 -0.34 6.32
C GLU A 211 -5.36 -1.01 5.84
N ARG A 212 -5.77 -2.11 6.48
CA ARG A 212 -6.96 -2.87 6.10
C ARG A 212 -8.23 -2.02 6.16
N GLY A 213 -8.36 -1.19 7.18
CA GLY A 213 -9.46 -0.24 7.31
C GLY A 213 -9.45 0.82 6.21
N LEU A 214 -8.29 1.36 5.85
CA LEU A 214 -8.13 2.35 4.78
C LEU A 214 -8.44 1.74 3.40
N GLU A 215 -7.97 0.52 3.11
CA GLU A 215 -8.30 -0.20 1.87
C GLU A 215 -9.82 -0.39 1.73
N GLN A 216 -10.48 -0.85 2.79
CA GLN A 216 -11.93 -1.01 2.82
C GLN A 216 -12.66 0.32 2.60
N ALA A 217 -12.24 1.38 3.29
CA ALA A 217 -12.82 2.70 3.15
C ALA A 217 -12.68 3.24 1.71
N MET A 218 -11.52 3.04 1.08
CA MET A 218 -11.30 3.44 -0.30
C MET A 218 -12.24 2.71 -1.26
N LEU A 219 -12.40 1.39 -1.09
CA LEU A 219 -13.29 0.57 -1.95
C LEU A 219 -14.76 0.94 -1.79
N VAL A 220 -15.21 1.24 -0.57
CA VAL A 220 -16.60 1.59 -0.30
C VAL A 220 -16.94 2.99 -0.78
N ASN A 221 -16.05 3.95 -0.57
CA ASN A 221 -16.29 5.35 -0.89
C ASN A 221 -16.03 5.67 -2.38
N SER A 222 -15.69 4.67 -3.20
CA SER A 222 -15.39 4.84 -4.63
C SER A 222 -15.90 3.69 -5.47
N THR A 223 -17.21 3.47 -5.39
CA THR A 223 -17.90 2.41 -6.14
C THR A 223 -17.83 2.60 -7.64
N GLU A 224 -17.69 3.84 -8.11
CA GLU A 224 -17.46 4.20 -9.51
C GLU A 224 -16.16 3.59 -10.06
N CYS A 225 -15.15 3.36 -9.21
CA CYS A 225 -13.90 2.70 -9.63
C CYS A 225 -14.06 1.20 -9.83
N LEU A 226 -15.19 0.63 -9.38
CA LEU A 226 -15.51 -0.79 -9.45
C LEU A 226 -16.64 -1.07 -10.44
N GLU A 227 -17.07 -0.06 -11.21
CA GLU A 227 -18.16 -0.21 -12.17
C GLU A 227 -17.85 -1.31 -13.21
N GLY A 228 -18.78 -2.24 -13.39
CA GLY A 228 -18.60 -3.41 -14.26
C GLY A 228 -17.87 -4.61 -13.61
N VAL A 229 -17.30 -4.45 -12.41
CA VAL A 229 -16.66 -5.54 -11.66
C VAL A 229 -17.70 -6.34 -10.88
N LYS A 230 -18.07 -7.53 -11.39
CA LYS A 230 -19.06 -8.40 -10.74
C LYS A 230 -18.54 -9.11 -9.49
N LYS A 231 -17.24 -9.43 -9.47
CA LYS A 231 -16.54 -10.13 -8.38
C LYS A 231 -15.15 -9.54 -8.26
N LEU A 232 -14.78 -9.14 -7.05
CA LEU A 232 -13.46 -8.62 -6.76
C LEU A 232 -12.79 -9.54 -5.75
N SER A 233 -11.72 -10.22 -6.17
CA SER A 233 -10.86 -11.00 -5.28
C SER A 233 -9.66 -10.15 -4.94
N ILE A 234 -9.50 -9.81 -3.66
CA ILE A 234 -8.43 -8.94 -3.19
C ILE A 234 -7.46 -9.74 -2.36
N GLU A 235 -6.20 -9.77 -2.79
CA GLU A 235 -5.07 -10.10 -1.91
C GLU A 235 -4.52 -8.76 -1.37
N PRO A 236 -4.53 -8.51 -0.05
CA PRO A 236 -4.21 -7.22 0.54
C PRO A 236 -2.85 -6.66 0.12
N THR A 237 -1.79 -7.47 0.14
CA THR A 237 -0.44 -7.00 -0.22
C THR A 237 -0.40 -6.52 -1.66
N THR A 238 -0.98 -7.29 -2.57
CA THR A 238 -1.08 -6.94 -3.99
C THR A 238 -1.88 -5.65 -4.20
N LEU A 239 -3.00 -5.47 -3.49
CA LEU A 239 -3.76 -4.23 -3.52
C LEU A 239 -2.92 -3.04 -3.04
N ARG A 240 -2.25 -3.16 -1.89
CA ARG A 240 -1.31 -2.14 -1.39
C ARG A 240 -0.29 -1.76 -2.45
N LEU A 241 0.35 -2.74 -3.09
CA LEU A 241 1.38 -2.45 -4.09
C LEU A 241 0.82 -1.72 -5.32
N TYR A 242 -0.39 -2.05 -5.78
CA TYR A 242 -1.05 -1.27 -6.83
C TYR A 242 -1.39 0.15 -6.36
N LEU A 243 -1.86 0.32 -5.12
CA LEU A 243 -2.16 1.63 -4.54
C LEU A 243 -0.90 2.49 -4.37
N VAL A 244 0.22 1.89 -3.94
CA VAL A 244 1.52 2.56 -3.84
C VAL A 244 2.03 2.98 -5.22
N ASP A 245 1.97 2.12 -6.24
CA ASP A 245 2.36 2.47 -7.62
C ASP A 245 1.49 3.62 -8.14
N ALA A 246 0.17 3.51 -8.01
CA ALA A 246 -0.75 4.56 -8.41
C ALA A 246 -0.49 5.88 -7.68
N PHE A 247 -0.30 5.85 -6.35
CA PHE A 247 0.01 7.02 -5.54
C PHE A 247 1.32 7.67 -5.99
N TYR A 248 2.37 6.87 -6.21
CA TYR A 248 3.64 7.35 -6.73
C TYR A 248 3.47 8.11 -8.05
N ARG A 249 2.75 7.53 -9.02
CA ARG A 249 2.50 8.15 -10.32
C ARG A 249 1.68 9.44 -10.22
N TRP A 250 0.68 9.48 -9.35
CA TRP A 250 -0.06 10.70 -9.07
C TRP A 250 0.82 11.80 -8.44
N VAL A 251 1.69 11.45 -7.49
CA VAL A 251 2.61 12.40 -6.84
C VAL A 251 3.58 13.02 -7.86
N LEU A 252 4.22 12.22 -8.72
CA LEU A 252 5.06 12.74 -9.82
C LEU A 252 4.30 13.73 -10.69
N THR A 253 3.07 13.36 -11.07
CA THR A 253 2.23 14.14 -11.97
C THR A 253 1.78 15.45 -11.33
N ALA A 254 1.38 15.41 -10.06
CA ALA A 254 0.94 16.57 -9.29
C ALA A 254 2.10 17.56 -9.07
N ARG A 255 3.30 17.05 -8.74
CA ARG A 255 4.53 17.84 -8.60
C ARG A 255 5.12 18.28 -9.95
N ASN A 256 4.64 17.70 -11.06
CA ASN A 256 5.14 17.94 -12.41
C ASN A 256 6.66 17.64 -12.54
N VAL A 257 7.10 16.53 -11.97
CA VAL A 257 8.49 16.04 -12.02
C VAL A 257 8.57 14.68 -12.69
N SER A 258 9.71 14.36 -13.30
CA SER A 258 9.96 13.07 -13.93
C SER A 258 10.44 11.99 -12.96
N THR A 259 10.95 12.39 -11.78
CA THR A 259 11.38 11.46 -10.73
C THR A 259 11.33 12.12 -9.35
N LEU A 260 11.10 11.32 -8.31
CA LEU A 260 11.28 11.76 -6.92
C LEU A 260 12.72 11.53 -6.43
N ILE A 261 13.56 10.81 -7.18
CA ILE A 261 14.91 10.46 -6.78
C ILE A 261 15.88 11.57 -7.24
N PRO A 262 16.58 12.28 -6.35
CA PRO A 262 17.49 13.37 -6.73
C PRO A 262 18.77 12.87 -7.44
N GLU A 263 19.42 13.77 -8.20
CA GLU A 263 20.64 13.44 -8.97
C GLU A 263 21.87 13.25 -8.07
N GLN A 264 21.89 13.97 -6.95
CA GLN A 264 22.97 13.95 -5.96
C GLN A 264 22.40 13.58 -4.58
N GLY A 265 23.25 13.02 -3.71
CA GLY A 265 22.88 12.70 -2.34
C GLY A 265 22.47 13.96 -1.58
N VAL A 266 21.47 13.82 -0.71
CA VAL A 266 21.17 14.81 0.34
C VAL A 266 22.23 14.72 1.43
#